data_AF-A0A2V5QZS4-F1
#
_entry.id   AF-A0A2V5QZS4-F1
#
_cell.length_a   1.000
_cell.length_b   1.000
_cell.length_c   1.000
_cell.angle_alpha   90.00
_cell.angle_beta   90.00
_cell.angle_gamma   90.00
#
_symmetry.space_group_name_H-M   'P 1'
#
loop_
_entity.id
_entity.type
_entity.pdbx_description
1 polymer ?
#
loop_
_entity_poly.entity_id
_entity_poly.type
_entity_poly.pdbx_seq_one_letter_code
_entity_poly.pdbx_strand_id
1 'polypeptide(L)' 'MRKSVANAVVPVGWPPLAEVLGKIVAKKIPIYACGACSRARGITEADLAEYGAKFGNPKIFVSLVEWADKVITE' A
#
# COMPACT_ATOMS: atom_id res chain seq x y z
N MET A 1 4.77 -1.77 -3.71
CA MET A 1 4.39 -2.54 -4.91
C MET A 1 5.16 -1.95 -6.06
N ARG A 2 5.66 -2.75 -7.01
CA ARG A 2 6.40 -2.19 -8.16
C ARG A 2 5.50 -1.32 -9.03
N LYS A 3 6.03 -0.23 -9.59
CA LYS A 3 5.32 0.64 -10.55
C LYS A 3 4.72 -0.09 -11.74
N SER A 4 5.47 -1.05 -12.27
CA SER A 4 5.03 -1.86 -13.40
C SER A 4 3.71 -2.60 -13.10
N VAL A 5 3.51 -3.06 -11.86
CA VAL A 5 2.27 -3.71 -11.44
C VAL A 5 1.15 -2.70 -11.32
N ALA A 6 1.39 -1.55 -10.68
CA ALA A 6 0.38 -0.48 -10.54
C ALA A 6 -0.17 -0.02 -11.89
N ASN A 7 0.71 0.12 -12.88
CA ASN A 7 0.35 0.57 -14.23
C ASN A 7 -0.36 -0.51 -15.06
N ALA A 8 -0.17 -1.79 -14.75
CA ALA A 8 -0.76 -2.90 -15.49
C ALA A 8 -2.19 -3.24 -15.01
N VAL A 9 -2.57 -2.83 -13.80
CA VAL A 9 -3.88 -3.18 -13.22
C VAL A 9 -4.94 -2.17 -13.66
N VAL A 10 -5.79 -2.60 -14.60
CA VAL A 10 -6.95 -1.86 -15.10
C VAL A 10 -8.23 -2.68 -14.84
N PRO A 11 -8.95 -2.40 -13.75
CA PRO A 11 -10.18 -3.13 -13.40
C PRO A 11 -11.39 -2.72 -14.25
N VAL A 12 -12.38 -3.60 -14.36
CA VAL A 12 -13.66 -3.29 -15.03
C VAL A 12 -14.54 -2.44 -14.11
N GLY A 13 -15.04 -1.32 -14.62
CA GLY A 13 -15.95 -0.43 -13.88
C GLY A 13 -15.29 0.44 -12.81
N TRP A 14 -13.95 0.39 -12.68
CA TRP A 14 -13.18 1.18 -11.73
C TRP A 14 -12.00 1.88 -12.44
N PRO A 15 -11.47 3.00 -11.91
CA PRO A 15 -10.28 3.62 -12.46
C PRO A 15 -9.05 2.70 -12.40
N PRO A 16 -8.04 2.89 -13.28
CA PRO A 16 -6.76 2.23 -13.18
C PRO A 16 -6.13 2.35 -11.79
N LEU A 17 -5.45 1.30 -11.33
CA LEU A 17 -4.88 1.26 -9.98
C LEU A 17 -3.87 2.40 -9.76
N ALA A 18 -3.08 2.75 -10.77
CA ALA A 18 -2.14 3.87 -10.72
C ALA A 18 -2.84 5.21 -10.39
N GLU A 19 -4.03 5.46 -10.92
CA GLU A 19 -4.80 6.67 -10.61
C GLU A 19 -5.32 6.68 -9.17
N VAL A 20 -5.79 5.52 -8.70
CA VAL A 20 -6.27 5.38 -7.31
C VAL A 20 -5.12 5.60 -6.34
N LEU A 21 -3.94 5.00 -6.59
CA LEU A 21 -2.75 5.22 -5.78
C LEU A 21 -2.31 6.69 -5.79
N GLY A 22 -2.36 7.36 -6.95
CA GLY A 22 -2.10 8.79 -7.05
C GLY A 22 -3.02 9.62 -6.15
N LYS A 23 -4.31 9.28 -6.09
CA LYS A 23 -5.28 9.94 -5.19
C LYS A 23 -4.98 9.69 -3.71
N ILE A 24 -4.57 8.47 -3.34
CA ILE A 24 -4.18 8.11 -1.97
C ILE A 24 -2.95 8.92 -1.52
N VAL A 25 -1.93 9.01 -2.38
CA VAL A 25 -0.72 9.79 -2.14
C VAL A 25 -1.05 11.28 -2.01
N ALA A 26 -1.86 11.83 -2.92
CA ALA A 26 -2.27 13.24 -2.87
C ALA A 26 -3.03 13.59 -1.57
N LYS A 27 -3.79 12.64 -1.03
CA LYS A 27 -4.50 12.77 0.26
C LYS A 27 -3.61 12.51 1.48
N LYS A 28 -2.33 12.18 1.29
CA LYS A 28 -1.35 11.88 2.35
C LYS A 28 -1.82 10.75 3.28
N ILE A 29 -2.55 9.78 2.75
CA ILE A 29 -2.99 8.61 3.51
C ILE A 29 -1.77 7.72 3.77
N PRO A 30 -1.46 7.35 5.02
CA PRO A 30 -0.32 6.48 5.32
C PRO A 30 -0.49 5.08 4.70
N ILE A 31 0.54 4.61 4.00
CA ILE A 31 0.57 3.27 3.41
C ILE A 31 1.68 2.46 4.06
N TYR A 32 1.31 1.33 4.69
CA TYR A 32 2.26 0.38 5.25
C TYR A 32 2.17 -0.95 4.52
N ALA A 33 3.30 -1.44 4.02
CA ALA A 33 3.40 -2.76 3.42
C ALA A 33 4.09 -3.72 4.39
N CYS A 34 3.50 -4.89 4.69
CA CYS A 34 4.13 -5.90 5.54
C CYS A 34 5.57 -6.19 5.08
N GLY A 35 6.57 -5.89 5.91
CA GLY A 35 7.98 -5.96 5.51
C GLY A 35 8.43 -7.37 5.12
N ALA A 36 8.08 -8.39 5.93
CA ALA A 36 8.40 -9.79 5.61
C ALA A 36 7.73 -10.24 4.31
N CYS A 37 6.43 -9.94 4.16
CA CYS A 37 5.63 -10.27 3.00
C CYS A 37 6.14 -9.62 1.71
N SER A 38 6.60 -8.37 1.81
CA SER A 38 7.09 -7.57 0.70
C SER A 38 8.47 -8.07 0.25
N ARG A 39 9.38 -8.32 1.20
CA ARG A 39 10.70 -8.88 0.90
C ARG A 39 10.59 -10.27 0.26
N ALA A 40 9.70 -11.12 0.74
CA ALA A 40 9.43 -12.43 0.15
C ALA A 40 8.95 -12.34 -1.31
N ARG A 41 8.34 -11.21 -1.72
CA ARG A 41 7.91 -10.93 -3.09
C ARG A 41 8.92 -10.12 -3.91
N GLY A 42 10.12 -9.87 -3.37
CA GLY A 42 11.17 -9.07 -4.00
C GLY A 42 10.80 -7.60 -4.17
N ILE A 43 10.05 -7.03 -3.23
CA ILE A 43 9.74 -5.60 -3.18
C ILE A 43 10.81 -4.89 -2.34
N THR A 44 11.34 -3.81 -2.88
CA THR A 44 12.39 -2.98 -2.28
C THR A 44 11.80 -1.73 -1.61
N GLU A 45 12.61 -1.00 -0.83
CA GLU A 45 12.21 0.31 -0.31
C GLU A 45 11.99 1.33 -1.43
N ALA A 46 12.76 1.25 -2.53
CA ALA A 46 12.58 2.12 -3.69
C ALA A 46 11.19 1.95 -4.32
N ASP A 47 10.71 0.70 -4.43
CA ASP A 47 9.35 0.41 -4.91
C ASP A 47 8.24 0.99 -4.00
N LEU A 48 8.55 1.28 -2.74
CA LEU A 48 7.60 1.87 -1.79
C LEU A 48 7.69 3.40 -1.78
N ALA A 49 8.89 3.94 -1.89
CA ALA A 49 9.16 5.38 -1.88
C ALA A 49 8.39 6.12 -2.97
N GLU A 50 8.18 5.49 -4.13
CA GLU A 50 7.34 6.04 -5.22
C GLU A 50 5.91 6.39 -4.80
N TYR A 51 5.39 5.75 -3.75
CA TYR A 51 4.04 5.95 -3.22
C TYR A 51 4.04 6.57 -1.82
N GLY A 52 5.19 7.06 -1.33
CA GLY A 52 5.33 7.48 0.06
C GLY A 52 5.02 6.37 1.09
N ALA A 53 5.06 5.11 0.64
CA ALA A 53 4.78 3.95 1.48
C ALA A 53 6.00 3.54 2.28
N LYS A 54 5.78 2.84 3.41
CA LYS A 54 6.85 2.34 4.28
C LYS A 54 6.67 0.86 4.56
N PHE A 55 7.76 0.19 4.91
CA PHE A 55 7.63 -1.14 5.49
C PHE A 55 6.99 -1.06 6.87
N GLY A 56 5.93 -1.85 7.04
CA GLY A 56 5.30 -2.14 8.31
C GLY A 56 5.87 -3.42 8.94
N ASN A 57 5.49 -3.65 10.18
CA ASN A 57 5.74 -4.87 10.93
C ASN A 57 4.52 -5.15 11.84
N PRO A 58 4.43 -6.32 12.50
CA PRO A 58 3.29 -6.64 13.35
C PRO A 58 3.01 -5.60 14.44
N LYS A 59 4.04 -4.98 15.03
CA LYS A 59 3.89 -3.93 16.04
C LYS A 59 3.19 -2.69 15.47
N ILE A 60 3.60 -2.24 14.28
CA ILE A 60 2.95 -1.11 13.59
C ILE A 60 1.49 -1.46 13.27
N PHE A 61 1.23 -2.66 12.74
CA PHE A 61 -0.13 -3.07 12.41
C PHE A 61 -1.06 -3.06 13.62
N VAL A 62 -0.63 -3.64 14.75
CA VAL A 62 -1.42 -3.63 15.99
C VAL A 62 -1.70 -2.20 16.45
N SER A 63 -0.68 -1.32 16.45
CA SER A 63 -0.88 0.08 16.86
C SER A 63 -1.86 0.87 15.99
N LEU A 64 -2.04 0.47 14.72
CA LEU A 64 -2.99 1.08 13.80
C LEU A 64 -4.41 0.54 14.01
N VAL A 65 -4.53 -0.75 14.32
CA VAL A 65 -5.82 -1.44 14.42
C VAL A 65 -6.46 -1.31 15.79
N GLU A 66 -5.65 -1.34 16.86
CA GLU A 66 -6.16 -1.38 18.24
C GLU A 66 -7.04 -0.16 18.60
N TRP A 67 -6.81 0.98 17.93
CA TRP A 67 -7.56 2.22 18.12
C TRP A 67 -8.46 2.60 16.94
N ALA A 68 -8.56 1.74 15.92
CA ALA A 68 -9.41 2.01 14.78
C ALA A 68 -10.88 1.71 15.14
N ASP A 69 -11.78 2.67 14.86
CA ASP A 69 -13.23 2.44 15.04
C ASP A 69 -13.75 1.29 14.16
N LYS A 70 -13.13 1.12 12.99
CA LYS A 70 -13.48 0.08 12.01
C LYS A 70 -12.24 -0.42 11.27
N VAL A 71 -12.25 -1.72 11.00
CA VAL A 71 -11.31 -2.37 10.09
C VAL A 71 -12.10 -2.94 8.92
N ILE A 72 -11.68 -2.59 7.71
CA ILE A 72 -12.22 -3.16 6.47
C ILE A 72 -11.20 -4.17 5.95
N THR A 73 -11.61 -5.42 5.78
CA THR A 73 -10.81 -6.51 5.21
C THR A 73 -11.59 -7.15 4.06
N GLU A 74 -10.86 -7.65 3.06
CA GLU A 74 -11.39 -8.51 2.00
C GLU A 74 -11.62 -9.95 2.50
#